data_AF-A0A355HA34-F1
#
_entry.id   AF-A0A355HA34-F1
#
_cell.length_a   1.000
_cell.length_b   1.000
_cell.length_c   1.000
_cell.angle_alpha   90.00
_cell.angle_beta   90.00
_cell.angle_gamma   90.00
#
_symmetry.space_group_name_H-M   'P 1'
#
loop_
_entity.id
_entity.type
_entity.pdbx_description
1 polymer ?
#
loop_
_entity_poly.entity_id
_entity_poly.type
_entity_poly.pdbx_seq_one_letter_code
_entity_poly.pdbx_strand_id
1 'polypeptide(L)'
;MAKNILFIMCDQLRADYLSCYGHPFLETPNIDSLAERGVRFENAYCQAPLCGPSRASFYTGRYLSSHGALANEDPLKLGELSLGDYLNNLNYRTVLVGKSEARSNQDALARLQIDKYSKIGKLQAQGGFENFDHFGGIYPDEIVPDDLAYNDYLRSNGYDGDNPWENWANSAFDADGKKVSGWQMRNANLPSAVSEEHSETAYTTDRVLEFLSGVDANDRWCLHLSYIKPHWPY
;
A
#
# COMPACT_ATOMS: atom_id res chain seq x y z
N MET A 1 -10.80 21.21 17.01
CA MET A 1 -10.70 19.94 16.27
C MET A 1 -9.87 20.19 15.03
N ALA A 2 -8.78 19.45 14.87
CA ALA A 2 -7.91 19.53 13.71
C ALA A 2 -8.58 18.94 12.45
N LYS A 3 -8.18 19.40 11.26
CA LYS A 3 -8.59 18.78 9.98
C LYS A 3 -7.54 17.77 9.55
N ASN A 4 -7.95 16.54 9.31
CA ASN A 4 -7.08 15.43 8.95
C ASN A 4 -7.31 14.96 7.51
N ILE A 5 -6.32 14.26 6.96
CA ILE A 5 -6.33 13.78 5.57
C ILE A 5 -6.18 12.26 5.59
N LEU A 6 -7.17 11.56 5.05
CA LEU A 6 -7.08 10.13 4.76
C LEU A 6 -6.91 9.95 3.25
N PHE A 7 -5.71 9.57 2.83
CA PHE A 7 -5.34 9.34 1.44
C PHE A 7 -5.39 7.84 1.12
N ILE A 8 -6.51 7.40 0.58
CA ILE A 8 -6.77 5.99 0.22
C ILE A 8 -6.31 5.73 -1.21
N MET A 9 -5.58 4.63 -1.42
CA MET A 9 -5.16 4.13 -2.73
C MET A 9 -5.30 2.62 -2.78
N CYS A 10 -5.79 2.10 -3.91
CA CYS A 10 -5.82 0.68 -4.23
C CYS A 10 -4.91 0.43 -5.44
N ASP A 11 -3.98 -0.53 -5.34
CA ASP A 11 -3.09 -0.84 -6.43
C ASP A 11 -3.83 -1.58 -7.55
N GLN A 12 -3.62 -1.15 -8.80
CA GLN A 12 -4.20 -1.73 -10.02
C GLN A 12 -5.74 -1.68 -10.12
N LEU A 13 -6.44 -0.86 -9.32
CA LEU A 13 -7.88 -0.65 -9.47
C LEU A 13 -8.20 0.11 -10.76
N ARG A 14 -9.05 -0.47 -11.61
CA ARG A 14 -9.61 0.22 -12.77
C ARG A 14 -10.75 1.16 -12.35
N ALA A 15 -10.80 2.35 -12.94
CA ALA A 15 -11.87 3.31 -12.67
C ALA A 15 -13.26 2.77 -13.02
N ASP A 16 -13.38 1.99 -14.10
CA ASP A 16 -14.63 1.43 -14.58
C ASP A 16 -15.10 0.19 -13.81
N TYR A 17 -14.41 -0.21 -12.73
CA TYR A 17 -14.80 -1.30 -11.80
C TYR A 17 -15.53 -0.79 -10.54
N LEU A 18 -16.02 0.45 -10.57
CA LEU A 18 -16.81 1.04 -9.49
C LEU A 18 -18.21 1.37 -10.00
N SER A 19 -19.26 1.09 -9.23
CA SER A 19 -20.63 1.37 -9.66
C SER A 19 -20.89 2.87 -9.87
N CYS A 20 -20.29 3.76 -9.07
CA CYS A 20 -20.36 5.22 -9.31
C CYS A 20 -19.64 5.69 -10.61
N TYR A 21 -18.86 4.83 -11.25
CA TYR A 21 -18.29 5.05 -12.60
C TYR A 21 -19.03 4.25 -13.69
N GLY A 22 -20.11 3.55 -13.34
CA GLY A 22 -20.99 2.88 -14.30
C GLY A 22 -20.75 1.39 -14.50
N HIS A 23 -20.03 0.70 -13.60
CA HIS A 23 -19.89 -0.75 -13.72
C HIS A 23 -21.27 -1.45 -13.64
N PRO A 24 -21.66 -2.30 -14.60
CA PRO A 24 -23.03 -2.80 -14.71
C PRO A 24 -23.41 -3.93 -13.73
N PHE A 25 -22.42 -4.58 -13.10
CA PHE A 25 -22.64 -5.79 -12.29
C PHE A 25 -21.99 -5.79 -10.90
N LEU A 26 -21.17 -4.78 -10.58
CA LEU A 26 -20.38 -4.75 -9.35
C LEU A 26 -20.85 -3.55 -8.55
N GLU A 27 -21.46 -3.83 -7.40
CA GLU A 27 -21.94 -2.80 -6.50
C GLU A 27 -20.82 -2.40 -5.53
N THR A 28 -20.54 -1.10 -5.45
CA THR A 28 -19.55 -0.52 -4.53
C THR A 28 -20.18 0.57 -3.65
N PRO A 29 -21.25 0.27 -2.89
CA PRO A 29 -22.10 1.28 -2.25
C PRO A 29 -21.35 2.20 -1.26
N ASN A 30 -20.31 1.69 -0.59
CA ASN A 30 -19.52 2.49 0.33
C ASN A 30 -18.64 3.54 -0.39
N ILE A 31 -18.08 3.18 -1.54
CA ILE A 31 -17.30 4.11 -2.39
C ILE A 31 -18.25 5.10 -3.07
N ASP A 32 -19.41 4.62 -3.52
CA ASP A 32 -20.45 5.45 -4.12
C ASP A 32 -20.95 6.50 -3.13
N SER A 33 -21.19 6.13 -1.87
CA SER A 33 -21.57 7.08 -0.81
C SER A 33 -20.49 8.13 -0.52
N LEU A 34 -19.21 7.81 -0.71
CA LEU A 34 -18.15 8.81 -0.63
C LEU A 34 -18.21 9.79 -1.82
N ALA A 35 -18.46 9.28 -3.02
CA ALA A 35 -18.61 10.10 -4.22
C ALA A 35 -19.84 11.03 -4.12
N GLU A 36 -20.97 10.54 -3.61
CA GLU A 36 -22.22 11.32 -3.41
C GLU A 36 -22.06 12.50 -2.45
N ARG A 37 -21.19 12.36 -1.44
CA ARG A 37 -20.93 13.40 -0.43
C ARG A 37 -19.70 14.26 -0.76
N GLY A 38 -19.11 14.07 -1.93
CA GLY A 38 -17.85 14.69 -2.33
C GLY A 38 -17.83 15.09 -3.80
N VAL A 39 -16.64 15.01 -4.40
CA VAL A 39 -16.42 15.28 -5.83
C VAL A 39 -15.78 14.05 -6.47
N ARG A 40 -16.39 13.55 -7.54
CA ARG A 40 -15.88 12.47 -8.37
C ARG A 40 -15.27 13.05 -9.65
N PHE A 41 -14.05 12.66 -9.99
CA PHE A 41 -13.33 13.16 -11.16
C PHE A 41 -13.39 12.14 -12.30
N GLU A 42 -14.02 12.50 -13.41
CA GLU A 42 -14.18 11.59 -14.57
C GLU A 42 -12.94 11.52 -15.45
N ASN A 43 -12.05 12.51 -15.36
CA ASN A 43 -10.85 12.63 -16.19
C ASN A 43 -9.62 12.80 -15.29
N ALA A 44 -9.26 11.75 -14.56
CA ALA A 44 -8.07 11.70 -13.71
C ALA A 44 -7.06 10.70 -14.30
N TYR A 45 -5.83 11.15 -14.53
CA TYR A 45 -4.76 10.35 -15.12
C TYR A 45 -3.57 10.25 -14.18
N CYS A 46 -2.98 9.07 -14.08
CA CYS A 46 -1.68 8.90 -13.45
C CYS A 46 -0.57 9.30 -14.43
N GLN A 47 0.59 9.69 -13.89
CA GLN A 47 1.71 10.17 -14.72
C GLN A 47 2.57 9.05 -15.30
N ALA A 48 2.37 7.81 -14.83
CA ALA A 48 3.03 6.63 -15.36
C ALA A 48 2.14 5.39 -15.18
N PRO A 49 2.07 4.48 -16.15
CA PRO A 49 1.28 3.25 -16.06
C PRO A 49 2.04 2.11 -15.36
N LEU A 50 2.78 2.42 -14.30
CA LEU A 50 3.59 1.46 -13.54
C LEU A 50 3.68 1.89 -12.06
N CYS A 51 3.64 0.92 -11.14
CA CYS A 51 3.50 1.14 -9.69
C CYS A 51 4.46 2.19 -9.12
N GLY A 52 5.76 1.95 -9.19
CA GLY A 52 6.78 2.80 -8.57
C GLY A 52 6.81 4.21 -9.17
N PRO A 53 6.93 4.35 -10.50
CA PRO A 53 6.90 5.65 -11.17
C PRO A 53 5.61 6.46 -10.92
N SER A 54 4.45 5.80 -10.90
CA SER A 54 3.16 6.43 -10.62
C SER A 54 3.10 6.98 -9.19
N ARG A 55 3.47 6.14 -8.21
CA ARG A 55 3.53 6.52 -6.79
C ARG A 55 4.55 7.61 -6.54
N ALA A 56 5.71 7.57 -7.19
CA ALA A 56 6.71 8.63 -7.14
C ALA A 56 6.15 9.99 -7.59
N SER A 57 5.34 10.02 -8.67
CA SER A 57 4.65 11.25 -9.10
C SER A 57 3.61 11.72 -8.08
N PHE A 58 2.82 10.81 -7.47
CA PHE A 58 1.90 11.16 -6.38
C PHE A 58 2.62 11.75 -5.17
N TYR A 59 3.73 11.14 -4.75
CA TYR A 59 4.46 11.55 -3.56
C TYR A 59 5.22 12.84 -3.78
N THR A 60 5.71 13.13 -4.98
CA THR A 60 6.47 14.37 -5.24
C THR A 60 5.61 15.50 -5.79
N GLY A 61 4.39 15.21 -6.26
CA GLY A 61 3.56 16.17 -6.99
C GLY A 61 4.16 16.61 -8.32
N ARG A 62 5.08 15.81 -8.89
CA ARG A 62 5.91 16.18 -10.05
C ARG A 62 5.77 15.14 -11.16
N TYR A 63 6.02 15.58 -12.39
CA TYR A 63 6.03 14.69 -13.55
C TYR A 63 7.18 13.68 -13.47
N LEU A 64 6.98 12.52 -14.11
CA LEU A 64 7.98 11.48 -14.32
C LEU A 64 9.33 12.01 -14.78
N SER A 65 9.30 12.91 -15.78
CA SER A 65 10.48 13.55 -16.37
C SER A 65 11.25 14.45 -15.39
N SER A 66 10.62 14.88 -14.29
CA SER A 66 11.21 15.76 -13.29
C SER A 66 11.89 14.96 -12.17
N HIS A 67 11.17 14.03 -11.54
CA HIS A 67 11.73 13.25 -10.43
C HIS A 67 12.67 12.12 -10.92
N GLY A 68 12.40 11.53 -12.08
CA GLY A 68 13.30 10.60 -12.77
C GLY A 68 13.32 9.17 -12.23
N ALA A 69 12.28 8.75 -11.50
CA ALA A 69 12.08 7.34 -11.14
C ALA A 69 11.25 6.68 -12.24
N LEU A 70 11.88 5.90 -13.12
CA LEU A 70 11.31 5.43 -14.39
C LEU A 70 10.86 3.98 -14.35
N ALA A 71 11.37 3.18 -13.40
CA ALA A 71 11.00 1.80 -13.14
C ALA A 71 10.66 1.57 -11.65
N ASN A 72 10.07 0.42 -11.32
CA ASN A 72 9.70 0.08 -9.93
C ASN A 72 10.90 0.07 -8.97
N GLU A 73 12.08 -0.31 -9.46
CA GLU A 73 13.29 -0.40 -8.65
C GLU A 73 14.08 0.91 -8.59
N ASP A 74 13.67 1.94 -9.35
CA ASP A 74 14.37 3.22 -9.35
C ASP A 74 14.08 3.99 -8.05
N PRO A 75 15.10 4.33 -7.25
CA PRO A 75 14.88 5.14 -6.07
C PRO A 75 14.60 6.59 -6.45
N LEU A 76 13.80 7.29 -5.62
CA LEU A 76 13.71 8.74 -5.69
C LEU A 76 15.07 9.36 -5.37
N LYS A 77 15.40 10.45 -6.07
CA LYS A 77 16.61 11.23 -5.77
C LYS A 77 16.46 11.85 -4.38
N LEU A 78 17.51 11.81 -3.56
CA LEU A 78 17.47 12.33 -2.18
C LEU A 78 17.07 13.81 -2.06
N GLY A 79 17.28 14.60 -3.12
CA GLY A 79 16.90 16.02 -3.14
C GLY A 79 15.44 16.28 -3.54
N GLU A 80 14.69 15.27 -3.95
CA GLU A 80 13.27 15.41 -4.27
C GLU A 80 12.45 15.48 -2.97
N LEU A 81 11.72 16.58 -2.81
CA LEU A 81 10.79 16.74 -1.68
C LEU A 81 9.52 15.93 -1.94
N SER A 82 9.04 15.30 -0.88
CA SER A 82 7.82 14.51 -0.86
C SER A 82 6.65 15.28 -0.27
N LEU A 83 5.43 14.75 -0.44
CA LEU A 83 4.20 15.18 0.20
C LEU A 83 4.39 15.20 1.72
N GLY A 84 5.12 14.22 2.26
CA GLY A 84 5.55 14.17 3.64
C GLY A 84 6.29 15.44 4.07
N ASP A 85 7.32 15.84 3.33
CA ASP A 85 8.11 17.04 3.64
C ASP A 85 7.25 18.32 3.64
N TYR A 86 6.38 18.49 2.64
CA TYR A 86 5.50 19.66 2.56
C TYR A 86 4.47 19.70 3.70
N LEU A 87 3.87 18.57 4.03
CA LEU A 87 2.85 18.48 5.09
C LEU A 87 3.46 18.57 6.49
N ASN A 88 4.64 17.99 6.72
CA ASN A 88 5.38 18.11 7.98
C ASN A 88 5.69 19.59 8.29
N ASN A 89 6.05 20.39 7.28
CA ASN A 89 6.25 21.84 7.44
C ASN A 89 4.97 22.60 7.82
N LEU A 90 3.79 22.00 7.62
CA LEU A 90 2.49 22.53 8.03
C LEU A 90 1.99 21.91 9.35
N ASN A 91 2.87 21.22 10.08
CA ASN A 91 2.59 20.52 11.34
C ASN A 91 1.61 19.34 11.19
N TYR A 92 1.61 18.65 10.05
CA TYR A 92 0.96 17.36 9.91
C TYR A 92 1.95 16.23 10.16
N ARG A 93 1.56 15.22 10.95
CA ARG A 93 2.24 13.93 10.97
C ARG A 93 1.84 13.15 9.73
N THR A 94 2.79 12.82 8.85
CA THR A 94 2.53 12.04 7.64
C THR A 94 2.88 10.58 7.82
N VAL A 95 1.88 9.71 7.71
CA VAL A 95 1.97 8.30 8.09
C VAL A 95 1.57 7.42 6.91
N LEU A 96 2.21 6.26 6.78
CA LEU A 96 1.89 5.21 5.82
C LEU A 96 1.38 3.97 6.54
N VAL A 97 0.29 3.41 6.03
CA VAL A 97 -0.17 2.05 6.30
C VAL A 97 -0.33 1.33 4.96
N GLY A 98 0.45 0.27 4.74
CA GLY A 98 0.46 -0.52 3.52
C GLY A 98 1.65 -0.22 2.59
N LYS A 99 1.39 -0.23 1.28
CA LYS A 99 2.42 -0.21 0.23
C LYS A 99 2.90 1.20 -0.11
N SER A 100 4.22 1.42 -0.16
CA SER A 100 4.81 2.66 -0.71
C SER A 100 5.39 2.49 -2.12
N GLU A 101 5.86 1.28 -2.46
CA GLU A 101 6.74 1.03 -3.63
C GLU A 101 8.03 1.89 -3.63
N ALA A 102 8.33 2.59 -2.54
CA ALA A 102 9.52 3.41 -2.46
C ALA A 102 10.78 2.55 -2.35
N ARG A 103 11.87 3.03 -2.95
CA ARG A 103 13.21 2.42 -2.87
C ARG A 103 14.18 3.44 -2.35
N SER A 104 15.09 2.99 -1.48
CA SER A 104 16.13 3.83 -0.91
C SER A 104 17.41 3.75 -1.74
N ASN A 105 17.97 4.91 -2.12
CA ASN A 105 19.25 4.99 -2.79
C ASN A 105 20.40 4.88 -1.76
N GLN A 106 20.83 3.64 -1.46
CA GLN A 106 21.84 3.35 -0.45
C GLN A 106 23.19 4.04 -0.75
N ASP A 107 23.60 4.07 -2.02
CA ASP A 107 24.85 4.73 -2.43
C ASP A 107 24.82 6.23 -2.18
N ALA A 108 23.67 6.88 -2.46
CA ALA A 108 23.50 8.30 -2.18
C ALA A 108 23.46 8.58 -0.68
N LEU A 109 22.79 7.75 0.12
CA LEU A 109 22.78 7.87 1.58
C LEU A 109 24.20 7.75 2.16
N ALA A 110 24.96 6.73 1.74
CA ALA A 110 26.33 6.52 2.16
C ALA A 110 27.23 7.70 1.77
N ARG A 111 27.12 8.18 0.52
CA ARG A 111 27.89 9.33 0.03
C ARG A 111 27.60 10.62 0.79
N LEU A 112 26.37 10.82 1.23
CA LEU A 112 25.97 11.99 2.04
C LEU A 112 26.06 11.74 3.55
N GLN A 113 26.56 10.58 3.97
CA GLN A 113 26.68 10.19 5.38
C GLN A 113 25.36 10.25 6.15
N ILE A 114 24.25 9.96 5.47
CA ILE A 114 22.93 9.85 6.09
C ILE A 114 22.78 8.42 6.59
N ASP A 115 22.67 8.26 7.91
CA ASP A 115 22.36 6.97 8.51
C ASP A 115 20.97 6.50 8.05
N LYS A 116 20.89 5.32 7.43
CA LYS A 116 19.65 4.71 6.95
C LYS A 116 18.65 4.43 8.07
N TYR A 117 19.11 4.29 9.31
CA TYR A 117 18.25 4.07 10.49
C TYR A 117 17.83 5.37 11.19
N SER A 118 18.41 6.51 10.80
CA SER A 118 17.97 7.82 11.26
C SER A 118 16.55 8.14 10.78
N LYS A 119 15.91 9.15 11.39
CA LYS A 119 14.59 9.63 10.97
C LYS A 119 14.56 9.97 9.47
N ILE A 120 15.56 10.68 8.97
CA ILE A 120 15.66 11.09 7.56
C ILE A 120 15.84 9.86 6.66
N GLY A 121 16.71 8.92 7.05
CA GLY A 121 16.93 7.68 6.29
C GLY A 121 15.65 6.83 6.16
N LYS A 122 14.89 6.69 7.25
CA LYS A 122 13.63 5.96 7.26
C LYS A 122 12.54 6.63 6.41
N LEU A 123 12.41 7.96 6.50
CA LEU A 123 11.45 8.71 5.67
C LEU A 123 11.80 8.56 4.18
N GLN A 124 13.07 8.69 3.81
CA GLN A 124 13.53 8.52 2.42
C GLN A 124 13.23 7.11 1.89
N ALA A 125 13.37 6.07 2.72
CA ALA A 125 13.04 4.70 2.34
C ALA A 125 11.54 4.47 2.07
N GLN A 126 10.67 5.37 2.53
CA GLN A 126 9.21 5.23 2.48
C GLN A 126 8.55 6.42 1.78
N GLY A 127 9.23 7.06 0.83
CA GLY A 127 8.64 8.13 0.02
C GLY A 127 8.24 9.37 0.83
N GLY A 128 8.87 9.60 1.98
CA GLY A 128 8.62 10.72 2.88
C GLY A 128 7.62 10.47 3.99
N PHE A 129 7.09 9.25 4.13
CA PHE A 129 6.11 8.91 5.15
C PHE A 129 6.74 8.20 6.35
N GLU A 130 6.25 8.50 7.55
CA GLU A 130 6.51 7.67 8.72
C GLU A 130 5.79 6.33 8.55
N ASN A 131 6.52 5.23 8.66
CA ASN A 131 5.93 3.91 8.53
C ASN A 131 5.24 3.49 9.83
N PHE A 132 3.91 3.34 9.81
CA PHE A 132 3.17 2.74 10.93
C PHE A 132 3.07 1.23 10.77
N ASP A 133 2.74 0.77 9.56
CA ASP A 133 2.78 -0.63 9.18
C ASP A 133 3.08 -0.75 7.68
N HIS A 134 4.22 -1.36 7.32
CA HIS A 134 4.58 -1.52 5.91
C HIS A 134 4.18 -2.90 5.44
N PHE A 135 3.33 -2.92 4.43
CA PHE A 135 2.95 -4.13 3.72
C PHE A 135 3.24 -3.95 2.23
N GLY A 136 4.34 -4.56 1.76
CA GLY A 136 4.78 -4.48 0.37
C GLY A 136 3.82 -5.20 -0.60
N GLY A 137 3.00 -6.10 -0.06
CA GLY A 137 1.88 -6.73 -0.74
C GLY A 137 2.21 -7.96 -1.58
N ILE A 138 3.49 -8.27 -1.84
CA ILE A 138 3.88 -9.40 -2.68
C ILE A 138 5.17 -10.02 -2.15
N TYR A 139 5.11 -11.31 -1.85
CA TYR A 139 6.25 -12.09 -1.33
C TYR A 139 6.35 -13.43 -2.06
N PRO A 140 6.82 -13.44 -3.33
CA PRO A 140 6.78 -14.61 -4.21
C PRO A 140 7.76 -15.72 -3.82
N ASP A 141 8.79 -15.38 -3.03
CA ASP A 141 9.84 -16.31 -2.64
C ASP A 141 9.38 -17.22 -1.49
N GLU A 142 9.80 -18.48 -1.50
CA GLU A 142 9.49 -19.44 -0.42
C GLU A 142 10.07 -18.98 0.93
N ILE A 143 11.27 -18.40 0.89
CA ILE A 143 11.94 -17.82 2.05
C ILE A 143 11.78 -16.31 1.97
N VAL A 144 11.06 -15.77 2.94
CA VAL A 144 10.80 -14.34 3.08
C VAL A 144 11.64 -13.75 4.23
N PRO A 145 11.83 -12.42 4.27
CA PRO A 145 12.43 -11.77 5.42
C PRO A 145 11.67 -12.11 6.72
N ASP A 146 12.39 -12.18 7.84
CA ASP A 146 11.81 -12.49 9.15
C ASP A 146 10.86 -11.39 9.68
N ASP A 147 10.92 -10.18 9.13
CA ASP A 147 10.25 -8.97 9.63
C ASP A 147 9.00 -8.57 8.84
N LEU A 148 8.17 -9.55 8.47
CA LEU A 148 6.90 -9.32 7.77
C LEU A 148 5.70 -9.34 8.74
N ALA A 149 5.24 -8.16 9.13
CA ALA A 149 4.17 -7.98 10.10
C ALA A 149 2.87 -8.75 9.77
N TYR A 150 2.49 -8.83 8.49
CA TYR A 150 1.32 -9.62 8.06
C TYR A 150 1.54 -11.13 8.23
N ASN A 151 2.76 -11.63 7.99
CA ASN A 151 3.04 -13.05 8.21
C ASN A 151 3.01 -13.39 9.71
N ASP A 152 3.54 -12.51 10.56
CA ASP A 152 3.46 -12.70 12.01
C ASP A 152 2.02 -12.66 12.52
N TYR A 153 1.21 -11.75 11.98
CA TYR A 153 -0.22 -11.71 12.23
C TYR A 153 -0.91 -13.02 11.83
N LEU A 154 -0.66 -13.54 10.63
CA LEU A 154 -1.21 -14.82 10.18
C LEU A 154 -0.77 -15.97 11.11
N ARG A 155 0.52 -16.04 11.49
CA ARG A 155 1.00 -17.07 12.43
C ARG A 155 0.32 -16.98 13.78
N SER A 156 0.11 -15.78 14.30
CA SER A 156 -0.62 -15.58 15.57
C SER A 156 -2.07 -16.06 15.53
N ASN A 157 -2.66 -16.13 14.32
CA ASN A 157 -4.01 -16.63 14.08
C ASN A 157 -4.04 -18.11 13.63
N GLY A 158 -2.90 -18.81 13.71
CA GLY A 158 -2.81 -20.26 13.48
C GLY A 158 -2.46 -20.67 12.05
N TYR A 159 -2.10 -19.74 11.17
CA TYR A 159 -1.60 -20.05 9.83
C TYR A 159 -0.09 -20.28 9.86
N ASP A 160 0.33 -21.53 9.77
CA ASP A 160 1.73 -21.92 9.89
C ASP A 160 2.53 -21.79 8.58
N GLY A 161 3.84 -22.07 8.67
CA GLY A 161 4.76 -22.10 7.53
C GLY A 161 5.70 -20.90 7.44
N ASP A 162 6.69 -21.03 6.56
CA ASP A 162 7.75 -20.04 6.36
C ASP A 162 7.21 -18.78 5.67
N ASN A 163 6.30 -18.95 4.72
CA ASN A 163 5.61 -17.86 4.03
C ASN A 163 4.08 -18.04 4.07
N PRO A 164 3.41 -17.66 5.16
CA PRO A 164 1.96 -17.81 5.27
C PRO A 164 1.17 -16.90 4.31
N TRP A 165 1.73 -15.76 3.89
CA TRP A 165 1.14 -14.93 2.83
C TRP A 165 0.93 -15.72 1.52
N GLU A 166 1.94 -16.43 1.06
CA GLU A 166 1.82 -17.27 -0.16
C GLU A 166 0.96 -18.49 0.12
N ASN A 167 1.24 -19.19 1.22
CA ASN A 167 0.69 -20.51 1.49
C ASN A 167 -0.77 -20.52 1.95
N TRP A 168 -1.29 -19.38 2.40
CA TRP A 168 -2.66 -19.24 2.92
C TRP A 168 -3.40 -18.10 2.24
N ALA A 169 -2.87 -16.87 2.29
CA ALA A 169 -3.60 -15.71 1.79
C ALA A 169 -3.70 -15.66 0.25
N ASN A 170 -2.70 -16.17 -0.46
CA ASN A 170 -2.63 -16.18 -1.93
C ASN A 170 -2.56 -17.59 -2.53
N SER A 171 -3.07 -18.58 -1.79
CA SER A 171 -3.28 -19.97 -2.25
C SER A 171 -4.68 -20.43 -1.88
N ALA A 172 -5.13 -21.51 -2.52
CA ALA A 172 -6.41 -22.15 -2.28
C ALA A 172 -6.24 -23.67 -2.15
N PHE A 173 -7.33 -24.38 -1.85
CA PHE A 173 -7.40 -25.84 -1.96
C PHE A 173 -8.35 -26.23 -3.11
N ASP A 174 -7.92 -27.15 -3.97
CA ASP A 174 -8.77 -27.69 -5.02
C ASP A 174 -9.76 -28.75 -4.50
N ALA A 175 -10.54 -29.34 -5.40
CA ALA A 175 -11.57 -30.34 -5.04
C ALA A 175 -10.99 -31.62 -4.41
N ASP A 176 -9.71 -31.92 -4.65
CA ASP A 176 -9.01 -33.07 -4.07
C ASP A 176 -8.32 -32.72 -2.74
N GLY A 177 -8.49 -31.48 -2.26
CA GLY A 177 -7.84 -30.97 -1.04
C GLY A 177 -6.37 -30.66 -1.24
N LYS A 178 -5.89 -30.58 -2.50
CA LYS A 178 -4.50 -30.21 -2.79
C LYS A 178 -4.38 -28.68 -2.77
N LYS A 179 -3.32 -28.18 -2.13
CA LYS A 179 -2.99 -26.76 -2.15
C LYS A 179 -2.56 -26.33 -3.56
N VAL A 180 -3.14 -25.24 -4.05
CA VAL A 180 -2.88 -24.67 -5.36
C VAL A 180 -2.63 -23.17 -5.24
N SER A 181 -1.65 -22.65 -5.97
CA SER A 181 -1.19 -21.26 -5.81
C SER A 181 -1.98 -20.27 -6.68
N GLY A 182 -2.25 -19.08 -6.16
CA GLY A 182 -2.91 -17.97 -6.85
C GLY A 182 -2.06 -17.34 -7.97
N TRP A 183 -0.76 -17.65 -8.06
CA TRP A 183 0.06 -17.26 -9.23
C TRP A 183 -0.44 -17.87 -10.54
N GLN A 184 -1.19 -18.97 -10.47
CA GLN A 184 -1.77 -19.62 -11.63
C GLN A 184 -3.22 -19.15 -11.78
N MET A 185 -3.47 -18.30 -12.79
CA MET A 185 -4.81 -17.74 -13.11
C MET A 185 -5.96 -18.76 -13.16
N ARG A 186 -5.67 -20.03 -13.43
CA ARG A 186 -6.66 -21.12 -13.42
C ARG A 186 -7.28 -21.37 -12.04
N ASN A 187 -6.66 -20.84 -10.97
CA ASN A 187 -7.08 -21.00 -9.59
C ASN A 187 -7.82 -19.77 -9.04
N ALA A 188 -7.90 -18.66 -9.79
CA ALA A 188 -8.51 -17.40 -9.34
C ALA A 188 -10.02 -17.52 -9.04
N ASN A 189 -10.66 -18.63 -9.44
CA ASN A 189 -12.05 -18.93 -9.13
C ASN A 189 -12.24 -19.68 -7.80
N LEU A 190 -11.14 -20.03 -7.11
CA LEU A 190 -11.16 -20.76 -5.85
C LEU A 190 -11.09 -19.78 -4.68
N PRO A 191 -11.74 -20.07 -3.54
CA PRO A 191 -11.60 -19.24 -2.35
C PRO A 191 -10.18 -19.33 -1.79
N SER A 192 -9.65 -18.21 -1.33
CA SER A 192 -8.39 -18.19 -0.59
C SER A 192 -8.45 -19.10 0.63
N ALA A 193 -7.30 -19.69 0.99
CA ALA A 193 -7.16 -20.58 2.14
C ALA A 193 -7.12 -19.83 3.48
N VAL A 194 -7.00 -18.50 3.46
CA VAL A 194 -7.17 -17.63 4.63
C VAL A 194 -8.65 -17.27 4.81
N SER A 195 -9.11 -17.07 6.04
CA SER A 195 -10.45 -16.53 6.28
C SER A 195 -10.54 -15.05 5.91
N GLU A 196 -11.76 -14.58 5.61
CA GLU A 196 -12.00 -13.21 5.12
C GLU A 196 -11.45 -12.15 6.08
N GLU A 197 -11.68 -12.32 7.38
CA GLU A 197 -11.26 -11.40 8.44
C GLU A 197 -9.74 -11.29 8.58
N HIS A 198 -9.01 -12.31 8.11
CA HIS A 198 -7.54 -12.35 8.15
C HIS A 198 -6.92 -12.02 6.79
N SER A 199 -7.72 -11.64 5.79
CA SER A 199 -7.24 -11.25 4.46
C SER A 199 -6.43 -9.95 4.47
N GLU A 200 -5.64 -9.72 3.42
CA GLU A 200 -4.75 -8.57 3.30
C GLU A 200 -5.47 -7.22 3.41
N THR A 201 -6.70 -7.13 2.87
CA THR A 201 -7.51 -5.90 2.92
C THR A 201 -8.08 -5.67 4.32
N ALA A 202 -8.55 -6.73 4.98
CA ALA A 202 -9.05 -6.65 6.36
C ALA A 202 -7.91 -6.24 7.30
N TYR A 203 -6.77 -6.94 7.25
CA TYR A 203 -5.58 -6.62 8.02
C TYR A 203 -5.13 -5.16 7.85
N THR A 204 -4.96 -4.70 6.61
CA THR A 204 -4.49 -3.32 6.34
C THR A 204 -5.49 -2.29 6.89
N THR A 205 -6.80 -2.60 6.82
CA THR A 205 -7.85 -1.74 7.39
C THR A 205 -7.76 -1.70 8.91
N ASP A 206 -7.56 -2.84 9.56
CA ASP A 206 -7.40 -2.93 11.02
C ASP A 206 -6.15 -2.19 11.50
N ARG A 207 -5.06 -2.21 10.74
CA ARG A 207 -3.87 -1.38 11.03
C ARG A 207 -4.21 0.11 11.04
N VAL A 208 -5.05 0.59 10.12
CA VAL A 208 -5.52 1.98 10.13
C VAL A 208 -6.41 2.26 11.34
N LEU A 209 -7.32 1.35 11.68
CA LEU A 209 -8.17 1.51 12.87
C LEU A 209 -7.34 1.57 14.17
N GLU A 210 -6.26 0.78 14.27
CA GLU A 210 -5.32 0.87 15.39
C GLU A 210 -4.65 2.24 15.44
N PHE A 211 -4.13 2.74 14.30
CA PHE A 211 -3.56 4.09 14.24
C PHE A 211 -4.59 5.14 14.71
N LEU A 212 -5.83 5.06 14.23
CA LEU A 212 -6.89 6.00 14.57
C LEU A 212 -7.33 5.92 16.04
N SER A 213 -7.15 4.77 16.70
CA SER A 213 -7.43 4.62 18.14
C SER A 213 -6.44 5.38 19.03
N GLY A 214 -5.25 5.67 18.50
CA GLY A 214 -4.15 6.34 19.21
C GLY A 214 -3.98 7.82 18.91
N VAL A 215 -4.86 8.45 18.12
CA VAL A 215 -4.78 9.88 17.79
C VAL A 215 -5.83 10.70 18.55
N ASP A 216 -5.44 11.92 18.94
CA ASP A 216 -6.30 12.87 19.65
C ASP A 216 -7.04 13.84 18.71
N ALA A 217 -8.12 14.46 19.19
CA ALA A 217 -8.94 15.41 18.41
C ALA A 217 -8.21 16.67 17.92
N ASN A 218 -7.03 16.96 18.49
CA ASN A 218 -6.18 18.09 18.11
C ASN A 218 -4.98 17.68 17.25
N ASP A 219 -4.75 16.38 17.07
CA ASP A 219 -3.68 15.90 16.21
C ASP A 219 -3.98 16.21 14.75
N ARG A 220 -2.94 16.63 14.04
CA ARG A 220 -2.98 16.87 12.60
C ARG A 220 -2.22 15.76 11.92
N TRP A 221 -2.90 14.95 11.14
CA TRP A 221 -2.28 13.85 10.42
C TRP A 221 -2.76 13.74 8.97
N CYS A 222 -1.86 13.21 8.15
CA CYS A 222 -2.15 12.72 6.82
C CYS A 222 -1.75 11.25 6.77
N LEU A 223 -2.73 10.36 6.74
CA LEU A 223 -2.50 8.93 6.64
C LEU A 223 -2.68 8.49 5.19
N HIS A 224 -1.63 7.93 4.60
CA HIS A 224 -1.70 7.21 3.35
C HIS A 224 -2.05 5.75 3.62
N LEU A 225 -3.29 5.39 3.31
CA LEU A 225 -3.80 4.02 3.33
C LEU A 225 -3.62 3.44 1.94
N SER A 226 -2.66 2.54 1.76
CA SER A 226 -2.31 2.00 0.45
C SER A 226 -2.47 0.49 0.39
N TYR A 227 -3.62 0.05 -0.09
CA TYR A 227 -3.94 -1.35 -0.32
C TYR A 227 -3.16 -1.92 -1.52
N ILE A 228 -2.77 -3.19 -1.42
CA ILE A 228 -2.24 -3.96 -2.55
C ILE A 228 -3.36 -4.43 -3.48
N LYS A 229 -4.50 -4.91 -2.97
CA LYS A 229 -5.58 -5.41 -3.83
C LYS A 229 -6.28 -4.25 -4.57
N PRO A 230 -6.78 -4.46 -5.80
CA PRO A 230 -6.96 -5.72 -6.54
C PRO A 230 -5.74 -6.18 -7.38
N HIS A 231 -4.52 -5.72 -7.08
CA HIS A 231 -3.31 -6.29 -7.69
C HIS A 231 -3.19 -7.81 -7.41
N TRP A 232 -2.54 -8.52 -8.32
CA TRP A 232 -2.28 -9.96 -8.21
C TRP A 232 -1.45 -10.32 -6.95
N PRO A 233 -1.50 -11.57 -6.47
CA PRO A 233 -2.26 -12.74 -7.01
C PRO A 233 -3.79 -12.59 -6.96
N TYR A 234 -4.48 -13.17 -7.97
CA TYR A 234 -5.94 -13.07 -8.17
C TYR A 234 -6.67 -14.32 -7.71
#